data_AF-A0A0G0GAT3-F1
#
_entry.id   AF-A0A0G0GAT3-F1
#
_cell.length_a   1.000
_cell.length_b   1.000
_cell.length_c   1.000
_cell.angle_alpha   90.00
_cell.angle_beta   90.00
_cell.angle_gamma   90.00
#
_symmetry.space_group_name_H-M   'P 1'
#
loop_
_entity.id
_entity.type
_entity.pdbx_description
1 polymer ?
#
loop_
_entity_poly.entity_id
_entity_poly.type
_entity_poly.pdbx_seq_one_letter_code
_entity_poly.pdbx_strand_id
1 'polypeptide(L)' 'MKLICPECKNEVDLSSYTDLAVGQVIECNVCGISLLISAIEGENVVAEVVDEGK' A
#
# COMPACT_ATOMS: atom_id res chain seq x y z
N MET A 1 11.34 2.21 3.12
CA MET A 1 9.93 2.64 3.19
C MET A 1 9.12 1.57 3.90
N LYS A 2 8.12 1.96 4.68
CA LYS A 2 7.32 1.07 5.52
C LYS A 2 5.84 1.34 5.28
N LEU A 3 5.09 0.31 4.89
CA LEU A 3 3.65 0.34 4.76
C LEU A 3 3.06 -0.78 5.63
N ILE A 4 2.07 -0.43 6.45
CA ILE A 4 1.25 -1.41 7.18
C ILE A 4 -0.08 -1.51 6.46
N CYS A 5 -0.47 -2.73 6.08
CA CYS A 5 -1.76 -2.96 5.44
C CYS A 5 -2.90 -2.56 6.40
N PRO A 6 -3.78 -1.63 6.01
CA PRO A 6 -4.92 -1.22 6.85
C PRO A 6 -5.92 -2.35 7.09
N GLU A 7 -5.94 -3.39 6.25
CA GLU A 7 -6.83 -4.55 6.37
C GLU A 7 -6.27 -5.62 7.33
N CYS A 8 -5.16 -6.26 6.94
CA CYS A 8 -4.64 -7.42 7.69
C CYS A 8 -3.60 -7.05 8.77
N LYS A 9 -3.25 -5.77 8.90
CA LYS A 9 -2.28 -5.22 9.87
C LYS A 9 -0.85 -5.76 9.77
N ASN A 10 -0.52 -6.49 8.69
CA ASN A 10 0.84 -6.95 8.42
C ASN A 10 1.63 -5.88 7.65
N GLU A 11 2.96 -5.96 7.74
CA GLU A 11 3.87 -5.15 6.92
C GLU A 11 3.80 -5.61 5.46
N VAL A 12 3.66 -4.64 4.55
CA VAL A 12 3.62 -4.89 3.11
C VAL A 12 5.05 -4.79 2.57
N ASP A 13 5.46 -5.79 1.79
CA ASP A 13 6.75 -5.75 1.11
C ASP A 13 6.69 -4.78 -0.07
N LEU A 14 7.44 -3.69 0.07
CA LEU A 14 7.55 -2.64 -0.94
C LEU A 14 8.79 -2.80 -1.83
N SER A 15 9.61 -3.84 -1.63
CA SER A 15 10.88 -4.03 -2.34
C SER A 15 10.74 -4.11 -3.87
N SER A 16 9.57 -4.55 -4.35
CA SER A 16 9.25 -4.63 -5.78
C SER A 16 8.90 -3.29 -6.42
N TYR A 17 8.70 -2.23 -5.63
CA TYR A 17 8.31 -0.92 -6.11
C TYR A 17 9.46 0.09 -5.96
N THR A 18 10.17 0.33 -7.06
CA THR A 18 11.34 1.23 -7.11
C THR A 18 10.96 2.72 -7.13
N ASP A 19 9.80 3.05 -7.70
CA ASP A 19 9.27 4.40 -7.85
C ASP A 19 7.82 4.48 -7.30
N LEU A 20 7.68 4.32 -5.99
CA LEU A 20 6.40 4.50 -5.30
C LEU A 20 5.93 5.95 -5.40
N ALA A 21 4.70 6.16 -5.86
CA ALA A 21 4.09 7.47 -5.97
C ALA A 21 2.70 7.51 -5.29
N VAL A 22 2.34 8.69 -4.76
CA VAL A 22 0.96 8.96 -4.31
C VAL A 22 0.02 8.83 -5.50
N GLY A 23 -1.13 8.18 -5.30
CA GLY A 23 -2.10 7.85 -6.34
C GLY A 23 -1.86 6.50 -7.02
N GLN A 24 -0.76 5.82 -6.71
CA GLN A 24 -0.50 4.47 -7.22
C GLN A 24 -1.33 3.43 -6.46
N VAL A 25 -1.88 2.45 -7.19
CA VAL A 25 -2.50 1.26 -6.60
C VAL A 25 -1.47 0.14 -6.59
N ILE A 26 -1.31 -0.50 -5.43
CA ILE A 26 -0.46 -1.66 -5.21
C ILE A 26 -1.26 -2.78 -4.55
N GLU A 27 -0.79 -4.02 -4.66
CA GLU A 27 -1.39 -5.17 -3.98
C GLU A 27 -0.64 -5.49 -2.69
N CYS A 28 -1.35 -5.79 -1.61
CA CYS A 28 -0.75 -6.33 -0.40
C CYS A 28 -0.29 -7.78 -0.66
N ASN A 29 1.02 -8.02 -0.58
CA ASN A 29 1.62 -9.35 -0.74
C ASN A 29 1.22 -10.40 0.33
N VAL A 30 0.47 -10.00 1.36
CA VAL A 30 0.05 -10.88 2.47
C VAL A 30 -1.42 -11.30 2.35
N CYS A 31 -2.35 -10.35 2.16
CA CYS A 31 -3.79 -10.65 2.06
C CYS A 31 -4.37 -10.48 0.65
N GLY A 32 -3.61 -9.96 -0.31
CA GLY A 32 -4.03 -9.80 -1.70
C GLY A 32 -4.97 -8.62 -1.98
N ILE A 33 -5.19 -7.73 -1.01
CA ILE A 33 -6.08 -6.57 -1.21
C ILE A 33 -5.36 -5.44 -1.94
N SER A 34 -6.10 -4.71 -2.77
CA SER A 34 -5.64 -3.50 -3.46
C SER A 34 -5.58 -2.31 -2.49
N LEU A 35 -4.46 -1.60 -2.51
CA LEU A 35 -4.14 -0.46 -1.66
C LEU A 35 -3.76 0.74 -2.51
N LEU A 36 -4.43 1.88 -2.32
CA LEU A 36 -4.09 3.15 -2.95
C LEU A 36 -3.14 3.92 -2.04
N ILE A 37 -1.96 4.28 -2.54
CA ILE A 37 -1.03 5.13 -1.81
C ILE A 37 -1.61 6.54 -1.70
N SER A 38 -1.97 6.96 -0.50
CA SER A 38 -2.59 8.27 -0.23
C SER A 38 -1.57 9.31 0.25
N ALA A 39 -0.47 8.89 0.89
CA ALA A 39 0.63 9.77 1.28
C ALA A 39 1.96 9.02 1.42
N ILE A 40 3.06 9.75 1.27
CA ILE A 40 4.43 9.28 1.57
C ILE A 40 5.08 10.33 2.48
N GLU A 41 5.31 9.95 3.74
CA GLU A 41 5.85 10.81 4.80
C GLU A 41 7.25 10.32 5.20
N GLY A 42 8.25 10.71 4.40
CA GLY A 42 9.62 10.24 4.56
C GLY A 42 9.73 8.75 4.29
N GLU A 43 9.90 7.94 5.34
CA GLU A 43 9.97 6.49 5.21
C GLU A 43 8.62 5.79 5.40
N ASN A 44 7.61 6.48 5.92
CA ASN A 44 6.29 5.89 6.13
C ASN A 44 5.41 6.11 4.89
N VAL A 45 4.76 5.04 4.45
CA VAL A 45 3.82 5.06 3.33
C VAL A 45 2.43 4.81 3.92
N VAL A 46 1.49 5.70 3.59
CA VAL A 46 0.09 5.58 3.99
C VAL A 46 -0.71 5.12 2.78
N ALA A 47 -1.52 4.09 2.97
CA ALA A 47 -2.39 3.59 1.93
C ALA A 47 -3.80 3.32 2.46
N GLU A 48 -4.77 3.42 1.56
CA GLU A 48 -6.18 3.18 1.82
C GLU A 48 -6.63 1.94 1.03
N VAL A 49 -7.56 1.16 1.59
CA VAL A 49 -8.14 0.01 0.88
C VAL A 49 -8.94 0.52 -0.31
N VAL A 50 -8.64 0.00 -1.49
CA VAL A 50 -9.46 0.23 -2.68
C VAL A 50 -10.42 -0.95 -2.81
N ASP A 51 -11.67 -0.71 -2.48
CA ASP A 51 -12.73 -1.65 -2.83
C ASP A 51 -13.06 -1.42 -4.31
N GLU A 52 -12.80 -2.41 -5.17
CA GLU A 52 -13.31 -2.42 -6.55
C GLU A 52 -14.82 -2.63 -6.50
N GLY A 53 -15.54 -1.59 -6.08
CA GLY A 53 -16.99 -1.54 -6.12
C GLY A 53 -17.46 -1.76 -7.55
N LYS A 54 -18.27 -2.81 -7.75
CA LYS A 54 -18.95 -3.13 -9.00
C LYS A 54 -19.85 -2.02 -9.50
#